data_AF-A0A6P0IIM1-F1
#
_entry.id   AF-A0A6P0IIM1-F1
#
_cell.length_a   1.000
_cell.length_b   1.000
_cell.length_c   1.000
_cell.angle_alpha   90.00
_cell.angle_beta   90.00
_cell.angle_gamma   90.00
#
_symmetry.space_group_name_H-M   'P 1'
#
loop_
_entity.id
_entity.type
_entity.pdbx_description
1 polymer ?
#
loop_
_entity_poly.entity_id
_entity_poly.type
_entity_poly.pdbx_seq_one_letter_code
_entity_poly.pdbx_strand_id
1 'polypeptide(L)'
;MTLELLKDIGEQGLLERLQPFCPPGVVGDDGAVIPPPESGQSLVITTDVLVNGVHFSDRYGGVSQCTTSPEDAGWRAAAANLSD
;
A
#
# COMPACT_ATOMS: atom_id res chain seq x y z
N MET A 1 6.70 26.58 -15.22
CA MET A 1 6.44 25.36 -14.45
C MET A 1 7.70 25.02 -13.69
N THR A 2 7.66 25.10 -12.37
CA THR A 2 8.71 24.57 -11.50
C THR A 2 8.57 23.05 -11.49
N LEU A 3 9.69 22.32 -11.64
CA LEU A 3 9.70 20.87 -11.47
C LEU A 3 9.64 20.57 -9.97
N GLU A 4 8.51 20.06 -9.48
CA GLU A 4 8.38 19.49 -8.14
C GLU A 4 8.80 18.01 -8.18
N LEU A 5 9.59 17.57 -7.20
CA LEU A 5 9.97 16.16 -7.04
C LEU A 5 9.07 15.48 -6.01
N LEU A 6 8.97 14.15 -6.06
CA LEU A 6 8.19 13.36 -5.08
C LEU A 6 8.59 13.64 -3.63
N LYS A 7 9.90 13.79 -3.38
CA LYS A 7 10.43 14.11 -2.05
C LYS A 7 10.00 15.47 -1.51
N ASP A 8 9.60 16.39 -2.38
CA ASP A 8 9.22 17.76 -1.99
C ASP A 8 7.72 17.83 -1.63
N ILE A 9 6.89 16.95 -2.20
CA ILE A 9 5.44 16.89 -1.97
C ILE A 9 5.03 15.85 -0.94
N GLY A 10 5.85 14.82 -0.72
CA GLY A 10 5.54 13.70 0.18
C GLY A 10 4.36 12.84 -0.29
N GLU A 11 4.00 11.86 0.52
CA GLU A 11 2.93 10.90 0.22
C GLU A 11 1.55 11.58 0.15
N GLN A 12 1.19 12.36 1.18
CA GLN A 12 -0.12 13.02 1.25
C GLN A 12 -0.34 13.97 0.07
N GLY A 13 0.67 14.78 -0.27
CA GLY A 13 0.60 15.67 -1.42
C GLY A 13 0.55 14.93 -2.77
N LEU A 14 1.09 13.71 -2.85
CA LEU A 14 0.94 12.85 -4.02
C LEU A 14 -0.48 12.27 -4.09
N LEU A 15 -1.03 11.77 -2.98
CA LEU A 15 -2.40 11.23 -2.92
C LEU A 15 -3.44 12.28 -3.30
N GLU A 16 -3.32 13.52 -2.80
CA GLU A 16 -4.18 14.65 -3.19
C GLU A 16 -4.15 14.93 -4.70
N ARG A 17 -2.99 14.74 -5.35
CA ARG A 17 -2.84 14.92 -6.81
C ARG A 17 -3.41 13.74 -7.60
N LEU A 18 -3.47 12.55 -7.01
CA LEU A 18 -4.03 11.35 -7.64
C LEU A 18 -5.55 11.25 -7.46
N GLN A 19 -6.10 11.72 -6.34
CA GLN A 19 -7.51 11.64 -5.98
C GLN A 19 -8.48 12.12 -7.09
N PRO A 20 -8.21 13.20 -7.86
CA PRO A 20 -9.09 13.64 -8.96
C PRO A 20 -9.25 12.62 -10.10
N PHE A 21 -8.35 11.64 -10.21
CA PHE A 21 -8.44 10.57 -11.21
C PHE A 21 -9.21 9.35 -10.69
N CYS A 22 -9.63 9.35 -9.43
CA CYS A 22 -10.36 8.26 -8.81
C CYS A 22 -11.88 8.51 -8.85
N PRO A 23 -12.71 7.44 -8.84
CA PRO A 23 -14.15 7.60 -8.72
C PRO A 23 -14.54 8.35 -7.44
N PRO A 24 -15.48 9.32 -7.51
CA PRO A 24 -15.92 10.06 -6.34
C PRO A 24 -16.48 9.14 -5.25
N GLY A 25 -16.04 9.35 -4.01
CA GLY A 25 -16.53 8.59 -2.85
C GLY A 25 -15.98 7.16 -2.71
N VAL A 26 -15.03 6.73 -3.55
CA VAL A 26 -14.39 5.41 -3.47
C VAL A 26 -13.05 5.44 -2.72
N VAL A 27 -12.34 6.57 -2.76
CA VAL A 27 -11.01 6.73 -2.16
C VAL A 27 -11.09 7.57 -0.88
N GLY A 28 -10.40 7.13 0.17
CA GLY A 28 -10.30 7.85 1.45
C GLY A 28 -10.49 7.01 2.71
N ASP A 29 -10.57 5.68 2.58
CA ASP A 29 -10.65 4.70 3.65
C ASP A 29 -9.59 3.60 3.41
N ASP A 30 -9.44 2.64 4.33
CA ASP A 30 -8.40 1.60 4.28
C ASP A 30 -8.55 0.64 3.07
N GLY A 31 -9.76 0.55 2.49
CA GLY A 31 -10.02 -0.22 1.26
C GLY A 31 -11.09 0.41 0.36
N ALA A 32 -11.01 0.13 -0.93
CA ALA A 32 -12.01 0.56 -1.91
C ALA A 32 -13.22 -0.39 -1.92
N VAL A 33 -14.37 0.09 -1.47
CA VAL A 33 -15.63 -0.67 -1.50
C VAL A 33 -16.29 -0.51 -2.86
N ILE A 34 -16.36 -1.61 -3.61
CA ILE A 34 -17.12 -1.70 -4.85
C ILE A 34 -18.52 -2.23 -4.51
N PRO A 35 -19.57 -1.43 -4.70
CA PRO A 35 -20.93 -1.84 -4.38
C PRO A 35 -21.33 -3.04 -5.26
N PRO A 36 -22.12 -3.98 -4.71
CA PRO A 36 -22.54 -5.15 -5.45
C PRO A 36 -23.52 -4.77 -6.57
N PRO A 37 -23.64 -5.58 -7.63
CA PRO A 37 -24.86 -5.61 -8.41
C PRO A 37 -26.05 -5.95 -7.51
N GLU A 38 -27.28 -5.64 -7.93
CA GLU A 38 -28.55 -5.63 -7.17
C GLU A 38 -28.89 -6.85 -6.26
N SER A 39 -28.09 -7.92 -6.25
CA SER A 39 -28.31 -9.17 -5.52
C SER A 39 -27.11 -9.70 -4.70
N GLY A 40 -26.07 -8.91 -4.40
CA GLY A 40 -24.78 -9.44 -3.92
C GLY A 40 -24.17 -8.83 -2.65
N GLN A 41 -23.01 -9.39 -2.26
CA GLN A 41 -22.09 -8.84 -1.24
C GLN A 41 -21.16 -7.81 -1.89
N SER A 42 -20.83 -6.73 -1.16
CA SER A 42 -19.82 -5.77 -1.61
C SER A 42 -18.44 -6.42 -1.76
N LEU A 43 -17.67 -5.97 -2.74
CA LEU A 43 -16.27 -6.35 -2.90
C LEU A 43 -15.38 -5.25 -2.31
N VAL A 44 -14.45 -5.61 -1.43
CA VAL A 44 -13.44 -4.68 -0.92
C VAL A 44 -12.12 -4.97 -1.62
N ILE A 45 -11.45 -3.93 -2.11
CA ILE A 45 -10.15 -4.02 -2.78
C ILE A 45 -9.18 -3.11 -2.04
N THR A 46 -8.09 -3.68 -1.54
CA THR A 46 -6.93 -2.94 -1.03
C THR A 46 -5.66 -3.45 -1.72
N THR A 47 -4.58 -2.68 -1.61
CA THR A 47 -3.25 -3.12 -2.02
C THR A 47 -2.21 -2.50 -1.12
N ASP A 48 -1.31 -3.36 -0.66
CA ASP A 48 -0.21 -2.97 0.21
C ASP A 48 1.05 -3.74 -0.16
N VAL A 49 2.21 -3.09 -0.06
CA VAL A 49 3.49 -3.65 -0.54
C VAL A 49 4.55 -3.70 0.55
N LEU A 50 5.28 -4.82 0.61
CA LEU A 50 6.50 -4.94 1.41
C LEU A 50 7.73 -4.91 0.51
N VAL A 51 8.61 -3.94 0.77
CA VAL A 51 9.82 -3.66 -0.01
C VAL A 51 11.07 -3.99 0.80
N ASN A 52 12.00 -4.76 0.21
CA ASN A 52 13.33 -5.03 0.80
C ASN A 52 14.11 -3.72 0.99
N GLY A 53 14.69 -3.52 2.18
CA GLY A 53 15.40 -2.32 2.59
C GLY A 53 14.52 -1.25 3.20
N VAL A 54 13.19 -1.41 3.15
CA VAL A 54 12.21 -0.51 3.78
C VAL A 54 11.45 -1.24 4.88
N HIS A 55 10.85 -2.39 4.56
CA HIS A 55 9.94 -3.11 5.46
C HIS A 55 10.57 -4.37 6.07
N PHE A 56 11.47 -5.01 5.32
CA PHE A 56 12.28 -6.17 5.72
C PHE A 56 13.65 -6.08 5.04
N SER A 57 14.62 -6.89 5.46
CA SER A 57 15.87 -7.02 4.72
C SER A 57 16.51 -8.39 4.86
N ASP A 58 17.23 -8.80 3.82
CA ASP A 58 18.15 -9.93 3.81
C ASP A 58 19.55 -9.58 4.36
N ARG A 59 19.78 -8.30 4.71
CA ARG A 59 21.04 -7.79 5.25
C ARG A 59 20.81 -6.90 6.46
N TYR A 60 21.53 -7.16 7.55
CA TYR A 60 21.51 -6.33 8.74
C TYR A 60 22.95 -5.93 9.11
N GLY A 61 23.22 -4.63 9.19
CA GLY A 61 24.56 -4.12 9.54
C GLY A 61 25.69 -4.52 8.56
N GLY A 62 25.38 -4.75 7.28
CA GLY A 62 26.37 -5.17 6.27
C GLY A 62 26.71 -6.66 6.29
N VAL A 63 26.07 -7.43 7.16
CA VAL A 63 26.19 -8.89 7.23
C VAL A 63 24.94 -9.52 6.61
N SER A 64 25.09 -10.68 5.96
CA SER A 64 23.98 -11.46 5.39
C SER A 64 23.16 -12.10 6.51
N GLN A 65 22.40 -11.26 7.22
CA GLN A 65 21.47 -11.64 8.27
C GLN A 65 20.10 -11.08 7.94
N CYS A 66 19.13 -11.97 7.81
CA CYS A 66 17.76 -11.61 7.47
C CYS A 66 17.02 -11.05 8.70
N THR A 67 16.34 -9.91 8.56
CA THR A 67 15.49 -9.34 9.62
C THR A 67 14.15 -10.07 9.74
N THR A 68 13.69 -10.68 8.64
CA THR A 68 12.39 -11.31 8.52
C THR A 68 12.53 -12.45 7.53
N SER A 69 12.29 -13.70 7.96
CA SER A 69 12.44 -14.84 7.05
C SER A 69 11.51 -14.70 5.83
N PRO A 70 11.81 -15.34 4.68
CA PRO A 70 10.92 -15.28 3.53
C PRO A 70 9.49 -15.75 3.83
N GLU A 71 9.34 -16.75 4.70
CA GLU A 71 8.02 -17.23 5.16
C GLU A 71 7.30 -16.17 5.99
N ASP A 72 7.97 -15.57 6.96
CA ASP A 72 7.39 -14.50 7.79
C ASP A 72 7.05 -13.25 6.97
N ALA A 73 7.86 -12.93 5.95
CA ALA A 73 7.60 -11.82 5.03
C ALA A 73 6.35 -12.09 4.18
N GLY A 74 6.17 -13.32 3.70
CA GLY A 74 4.95 -13.75 3.02
C GLY A 74 3.73 -13.65 3.95
N TRP A 75 3.88 -14.07 5.21
CA TRP A 75 2.78 -14.02 6.15
C TRP A 75 2.38 -12.58 6.49
N ARG A 76 3.38 -11.73 6.73
CA ARG A 76 3.16 -10.31 6.98
C ARG A 76 2.52 -9.59 5.79
N ALA A 77 2.90 -9.93 4.55
CA ALA A 77 2.31 -9.33 3.36
C ALA A 77 0.81 -9.60 3.26
N ALA A 78 0.39 -10.85 3.49
CA ALA A 78 -1.02 -11.21 3.50
C ALA A 78 -1.76 -10.59 4.71
N ALA A 79 -1.13 -10.56 5.88
CA ALA A 79 -1.74 -9.97 7.08
C ALA A 79 -1.96 -8.46 6.97
N ALA A 80 -1.02 -7.71 6.38
CA ALA A 80 -1.15 -6.26 6.15
C ALA A 80 -2.32 -5.95 5.21
N ASN A 81 -2.38 -6.63 4.06
CA ASN A 81 -3.50 -6.45 3.12
C ASN A 81 -4.86 -6.93 3.67
N LEU A 82 -4.88 -7.83 4.66
CA LEU A 82 -6.13 -8.28 5.31
C LEU A 82 -6.54 -7.38 6.48
N SER A 83 -5.61 -6.59 7.03
CA SER A 83 -5.91 -5.72 8.17
C SER A 83 -6.59 -4.43 7.78
N ASP A 84 -6.39 -4.01 6.54
CA ASP A 84 -7.17 -2.99 5.85
C ASP A 84 -8.63 -3.45 5.65
#